data_AF-A0A0L8HKR7-F1
#
_entry.id   AF-A0A0L8HKR7-F1
#
_cell.length_a   1.000
_cell.length_b   1.000
_cell.length_c   1.000
_cell.angle_alpha   90.00
_cell.angle_beta   90.00
_cell.angle_gamma   90.00
#
_symmetry.space_group_name_H-M   'P 1'
#
loop_
_entity.id
_entity.type
_entity.pdbx_description
1 polymer ?
#
loop_
_entity_poly.entity_id
_entity_poly.type
_entity_poly.pdbx_seq_one_letter_code
_entity_poly.pdbx_strand_id
1 'polypeptide(L)'
;GMLYIHESFLKSHGRLKSTNCVVDRRWVVKITDYGPSILRQKSDIEVEDHKALLWTAPEILRALNPPSRVTQQADIYSFAIILHEICYRQGTFNVSNMNYRDIIGRVRNGESIPFRPTLNTEIGSINDPDHVLKNLMEICWAEDPNQRPDFITIKSYLKSHTKEVTGNIMDNVLKKMDRYTSNLETMVEQRTQALEEEKKKTENLLYQLLPR
;
A
#
# COMPACT_ATOMS: atom_id res chain seq x y z
N GLY A 1 -3.69 10.05 14.60
CA GLY A 1 -2.44 9.30 14.80
C GLY A 1 -1.26 10.15 14.39
N MET A 2 -0.92 10.16 13.10
CA MET A 2 0.28 10.82 12.60
C MET A 2 0.38 12.32 12.91
N LEU A 3 -0.71 13.08 12.78
CA LEU A 3 -0.73 14.49 13.15
C LEU A 3 -0.26 14.73 14.60
N TYR A 4 -0.74 13.92 15.54
CA TYR A 4 -0.33 13.99 16.94
C TYR A 4 1.17 13.70 17.12
N ILE A 5 1.71 12.71 16.41
CA ILE A 5 3.15 12.39 16.44
C ILE A 5 3.98 13.55 15.89
N HIS A 6 3.55 14.15 14.78
CA HIS A 6 4.23 15.28 14.11
C HIS A 6 4.24 16.55 14.97
N GLU A 7 3.16 16.80 15.71
CA GLU A 7 3.05 17.91 16.65
C GLU A 7 3.82 17.67 17.96
N SER A 8 3.98 16.40 18.37
CA SER A 8 4.68 16.02 19.59
C SER A 8 6.20 16.32 19.58
N PHE A 9 6.87 16.04 20.71
CA PHE A 9 8.32 16.14 20.84
C PHE A 9 9.09 15.20 19.89
N LEU A 10 8.44 14.13 19.41
CA LEU A 10 9.04 13.16 18.48
C LEU A 10 9.25 13.76 17.09
N LYS A 11 8.37 14.68 16.67
CA LYS A 11 8.34 15.36 15.36
C LYS A 11 8.11 14.48 14.15
N SER A 12 8.41 13.19 14.21
CA SER A 12 8.16 12.19 13.17
C SER A 12 8.05 10.79 13.77
N HIS A 13 7.46 9.87 13.00
CA HIS A 13 7.43 8.44 13.34
C HIS A 13 8.70 7.74 12.85
N GLY A 14 9.11 8.00 11.61
CA GLY A 14 10.37 7.53 11.01
C GLY A 14 10.43 6.06 10.60
N ARG A 15 9.38 5.28 10.88
CA ARG A 15 9.25 3.86 10.49
C ARG A 15 7.80 3.51 10.19
N LEU A 16 7.02 4.46 9.68
CA LEU A 16 5.62 4.21 9.38
C LEU A 16 5.51 3.12 8.30
N LYS A 17 4.74 2.07 8.56
CA LYS A 17 4.46 0.96 7.64
C LYS A 17 3.18 0.27 8.04
N SER A 18 2.59 -0.51 7.14
CA SER A 18 1.32 -1.20 7.40
C SER A 18 1.35 -2.11 8.63
N THR A 19 2.48 -2.78 8.91
CA THR A 19 2.65 -3.62 10.10
C THR A 19 2.70 -2.85 11.43
N ASN A 20 2.89 -1.53 11.38
CA ASN A 20 2.88 -0.65 12.56
C ASN A 20 1.50 0.02 12.78
N CYS A 21 0.52 -0.25 11.90
CA CYS A 21 -0.85 0.19 12.01
C CYS A 21 -1.71 -0.99 12.52
N VAL A 22 -1.89 -1.09 13.84
CA VAL A 22 -2.63 -2.20 14.47
C VAL A 22 -4.07 -1.79 14.76
N VAL A 23 -4.99 -2.76 14.74
CA VAL A 23 -6.42 -2.50 15.04
C VAL A 23 -6.73 -3.04 16.44
N ASP A 24 -7.33 -2.21 17.29
CA ASP A 24 -7.74 -2.64 18.63
C ASP A 24 -9.11 -3.33 18.62
N ARG A 25 -9.55 -3.84 19.78
CA ARG A 25 -10.86 -4.50 19.94
C ARG A 25 -12.07 -3.61 19.62
N ARG A 26 -11.87 -2.30 19.55
CA ARG A 26 -12.89 -1.30 19.22
C ARG A 26 -12.86 -0.89 17.75
N TRP A 27 -12.14 -1.64 16.90
CA TRP A 27 -11.97 -1.34 15.48
C TRP A 27 -11.28 0.01 15.21
N VAL A 28 -10.45 0.47 16.16
CA VAL A 28 -9.69 1.72 16.01
C VAL A 28 -8.26 1.39 15.59
N VAL A 29 -7.80 2.03 14.51
CA VAL A 29 -6.39 1.95 14.10
C VAL A 29 -5.52 2.71 15.09
N LYS A 30 -4.50 2.04 15.61
CA LYS A 30 -3.46 2.56 16.49
C LYS A 30 -2.13 2.51 15.75
N ILE A 31 -1.40 3.61 15.83
CA ILE A 31 -0.03 3.68 15.32
C ILE A 31 0.90 3.20 16.43
N THR A 32 1.84 2.32 16.10
CA THR A 32 2.78 1.68 17.03
C THR A 32 4.21 1.87 16.52
N ASP A 33 5.20 1.46 17.31
CA ASP A 33 6.60 1.48 16.89
C ASP A 33 7.18 2.86 16.49
N TYR A 34 6.57 3.94 16.99
CA TYR A 34 7.13 5.28 16.95
C TYR A 34 8.06 5.51 18.16
N GLY A 35 9.05 6.38 18.01
CA GLY A 35 10.01 6.70 19.08
C GLY A 35 11.45 6.80 18.58
N PRO A 36 12.40 7.19 19.46
CA PRO A 36 13.78 7.40 19.07
C PRO A 36 14.40 6.10 18.54
N SER A 37 14.92 6.15 17.32
CA SER A 37 15.73 5.07 16.74
C SER A 37 16.94 4.73 17.61
N ILE A 38 17.44 5.71 18.39
CA ILE A 38 18.59 5.57 19.29
C ILE A 38 18.36 4.61 20.46
N LEU A 39 17.11 4.41 20.88
CA LEU A 39 16.75 3.51 21.99
C LEU A 39 16.50 2.09 21.53
N ARG A 40 16.44 1.85 20.21
CA ARG A 40 16.28 0.52 19.64
C ARG A 40 17.68 -0.06 19.51
N GLN A 41 18.02 -1.03 20.37
CA GLN A 41 19.23 -1.82 20.23
C GLN A 41 19.32 -2.29 18.77
N LYS A 42 20.41 -1.92 18.08
CA LYS A 42 20.83 -2.61 16.87
C LYS A 42 21.21 -4.02 17.32
N SER A 43 20.25 -4.93 17.40
CA SER A 43 20.56 -6.34 17.63
C SER A 43 21.44 -6.79 16.47
N ASP A 44 22.63 -7.27 16.80
CA ASP A 44 23.61 -7.88 15.91
C ASP A 44 22.91 -8.90 15.01
N ILE A 45 22.66 -8.52 13.76
CA ILE A 45 22.51 -9.29 12.51
C ILE A 45 22.23 -8.22 11.45
N GLU A 46 23.30 -7.73 10.82
CA GLU A 46 23.28 -6.88 9.63
C GLU A 46 22.85 -7.70 8.41
N VAL A 47 21.63 -8.24 8.43
CA VAL A 47 20.93 -8.53 7.18
C VAL A 47 20.03 -7.34 6.97
N GLU A 48 20.41 -6.48 6.02
CA GLU A 48 19.57 -5.39 5.55
C GLU A 48 18.23 -6.00 5.12
N ASP A 49 17.23 -5.92 6.00
CA ASP A 49 15.89 -6.40 5.70
C ASP A 49 15.27 -5.42 4.71
N HIS A 50 15.60 -5.60 3.43
CA HIS A 50 15.13 -4.79 2.32
C HIS A 50 13.60 -4.73 2.29
N LYS A 51 12.91 -5.74 2.84
CA LYS A 51 11.46 -5.73 3.01
C LYS A 51 11.01 -4.64 3.97
N ALA A 52 11.73 -4.41 5.07
CA ALA A 52 11.42 -3.36 6.02
C ALA A 52 11.60 -1.94 5.41
N LEU A 53 12.38 -1.83 4.33
CA LEU A 53 12.66 -0.57 3.65
C LEU A 53 11.59 -0.17 2.62
N LEU A 54 10.61 -1.02 2.29
CA LEU A 54 9.65 -0.76 1.20
C LEU A 54 8.78 0.49 1.39
N TRP A 55 8.62 0.98 2.62
CA TRP A 55 7.90 2.22 2.92
C TRP A 55 8.82 3.44 3.05
N THR A 56 10.13 3.26 2.88
CA THR A 56 11.15 4.29 3.11
C THR A 56 11.19 5.24 1.93
N ALA A 57 11.13 6.54 2.22
CA ALA A 57 11.15 7.59 1.21
C ALA A 57 12.50 7.64 0.46
N PRO A 58 12.50 8.01 -0.84
CA PRO A 58 13.70 7.99 -1.68
C PRO A 58 14.83 8.86 -1.13
N GLU A 59 14.52 10.02 -0.54
CA GLU A 59 15.52 10.91 0.08
C GLU A 59 16.19 10.28 1.31
N ILE A 60 15.49 9.41 2.04
CA ILE A 60 16.04 8.70 3.18
C ILE A 60 16.92 7.54 2.69
N LEU A 61 16.52 6.83 1.63
CA LEU A 61 17.33 5.79 1.00
C LEU A 61 18.63 6.34 0.38
N ARG A 62 18.62 7.59 -0.09
CA ARG A 62 19.80 8.27 -0.67
C ARG A 62 20.74 8.87 0.36
N ALA A 63 20.29 9.09 1.59
CA ALA A 63 21.07 9.78 2.59
C ALA A 63 22.36 8.99 2.94
N LEU A 64 23.52 9.55 2.60
CA LEU A 64 24.83 9.00 2.97
C LEU A 64 25.01 8.97 4.49
N ASN A 65 24.53 10.02 5.15
CA ASN A 65 24.41 10.12 6.60
C ASN A 65 22.95 10.42 6.92
N PRO A 66 22.14 9.38 7.23
CA PRO A 66 20.74 9.59 7.59
C PRO A 66 20.66 10.58 8.75
N PRO A 67 19.77 11.59 8.68
CA PRO A 67 19.57 12.49 9.81
C PRO A 67 19.18 11.68 11.04
N SER A 68 19.59 12.15 12.22
CA SER A 68 19.26 11.49 13.51
C SER A 68 17.75 11.32 13.71
N ARG A 69 16.94 12.11 12.99
CA ARG A 69 15.49 11.98 12.89
C ARG A 69 15.07 12.01 11.42
N VAL A 70 14.24 11.05 11.06
CA VAL A 70 13.53 11.03 9.77
C VAL A 70 12.59 12.23 9.69
N THR A 71 12.36 12.77 8.49
CA THR A 71 11.52 13.95 8.27
C THR A 71 10.02 13.62 8.30
N GLN A 72 9.18 14.64 8.51
CA GLN A 72 7.72 14.47 8.39
C GLN A 72 7.31 14.07 6.96
N GLN A 73 8.01 14.61 5.97
CA GLN A 73 7.82 14.34 4.54
C GLN A 73 8.07 12.86 4.21
N ALA A 74 9.01 12.22 4.90
CA ALA A 74 9.25 10.80 4.74
C ALA A 74 8.10 9.95 5.33
N ASP A 75 7.51 10.35 6.45
CA ASP A 75 6.30 9.69 6.97
C ASP A 75 5.11 9.84 6.02
N ILE A 76 5.00 10.98 5.31
CA ILE A 76 3.95 11.22 4.31
C ILE A 76 4.12 10.28 3.11
N TYR A 77 5.36 10.06 2.66
CA TYR A 77 5.65 9.05 1.64
C TYR A 77 5.24 7.66 2.12
N SER A 78 5.63 7.26 3.33
CA SER A 78 5.23 5.97 3.90
C SER A 78 3.72 5.82 3.99
N PHE A 79 3.00 6.89 4.33
CA PHE A 79 1.53 6.92 4.33
C PHE A 79 0.95 6.65 2.94
N ALA A 80 1.54 7.20 1.88
CA ALA A 80 1.11 6.94 0.50
C ALA A 80 1.25 5.46 0.12
N ILE A 81 2.36 4.83 0.52
CA ILE A 81 2.57 3.39 0.29
C ILE A 81 1.53 2.55 1.04
N ILE A 82 1.20 2.92 2.29
CA ILE A 82 0.11 2.28 3.04
C ILE A 82 -1.24 2.48 2.33
N LEU A 83 -1.49 3.67 1.80
CA LEU A 83 -2.72 3.96 1.06
C LEU A 83 -2.84 3.10 -0.20
N HIS A 84 -1.72 2.87 -0.91
CA HIS A 84 -1.66 1.94 -2.03
C HIS A 84 -2.06 0.52 -1.62
N GLU A 85 -1.49 0.00 -0.54
CA GLU A 85 -1.83 -1.33 -0.01
C GLU A 85 -3.32 -1.43 0.35
N ILE A 86 -3.91 -0.35 0.85
CA ILE A 86 -5.34 -0.27 1.16
C ILE A 86 -6.19 -0.27 -0.11
N CYS A 87 -5.86 0.55 -1.10
CA CYS A 87 -6.68 0.68 -2.31
C CYS A 87 -6.60 -0.58 -3.20
N TYR A 88 -5.40 -1.12 -3.39
CA TYR A 88 -5.17 -2.18 -4.37
C TYR A 88 -5.14 -3.59 -3.79
N ARG A 89 -5.20 -3.74 -2.46
CA ARG A 89 -5.28 -5.04 -1.76
C ARG A 89 -4.21 -6.04 -2.20
N GLN A 90 -3.03 -5.54 -2.55
CA GLN A 90 -1.89 -6.32 -2.99
C GLN A 90 -0.68 -6.06 -2.09
N GLY A 91 0.34 -6.92 -2.23
CA GLY A 91 1.61 -6.70 -1.54
C GLY A 91 2.26 -5.35 -1.90
N THR A 92 3.06 -4.82 -0.97
CA THR A 92 3.82 -3.59 -1.18
C THR A 92 4.75 -3.74 -2.40
N PHE A 93 4.66 -2.82 -3.38
CA PHE A 93 5.40 -2.94 -4.66
C PHE A 93 5.27 -4.33 -5.30
N ASN A 94 4.05 -4.88 -5.37
CA ASN A 94 3.73 -6.17 -6.00
C ASN A 94 4.06 -6.16 -7.51
N VAL A 95 5.35 -6.29 -7.83
CA VAL A 95 5.89 -6.32 -9.18
C VAL A 95 6.46 -7.71 -9.42
N SER A 96 5.92 -8.39 -10.42
CA SER A 96 6.36 -9.74 -10.79
C SER A 96 7.86 -9.77 -11.07
N ASN A 97 8.54 -10.80 -10.57
CA ASN A 97 9.95 -11.10 -10.85
C ASN A 97 10.98 -10.09 -10.32
N MET A 98 10.65 -9.24 -9.34
CA MET A 98 11.64 -8.41 -8.63
C MET A 98 11.76 -8.81 -7.17
N ASN A 99 12.99 -8.86 -6.67
CA ASN A 99 13.23 -9.00 -5.23
C ASN A 99 13.19 -7.61 -4.55
N TYR A 100 13.13 -7.60 -3.22
CA TYR A 100 13.06 -6.36 -2.45
C TYR A 100 14.28 -5.45 -2.66
N ARG A 101 15.47 -6.02 -2.87
CA ARG A 101 16.70 -5.23 -3.10
C ARG A 101 16.63 -4.45 -4.40
N ASP A 102 16.15 -5.06 -5.47
CA ASP A 102 16.00 -4.40 -6.76
C ASP A 102 14.95 -3.29 -6.70
N ILE A 103 13.83 -3.54 -6.02
CA ILE A 103 12.78 -2.53 -5.78
C ILE A 103 13.37 -1.31 -5.06
N ILE A 104 14.08 -1.52 -3.94
CA ILE A 104 14.71 -0.45 -3.19
C ILE A 104 15.76 0.28 -4.03
N GLY A 105 16.55 -0.44 -4.82
CA GLY A 105 17.52 0.14 -5.75
C GLY A 105 16.87 1.10 -6.76
N ARG A 106 15.74 0.71 -7.35
CA ARG A 106 15.00 1.55 -8.31
C ARG A 106 14.39 2.80 -7.67
N VAL A 107 13.78 2.66 -6.49
CA VAL A 107 13.28 3.82 -5.72
C VAL A 107 14.43 4.76 -5.37
N ARG A 108 15.57 4.20 -4.92
CA ARG A 108 16.76 4.96 -4.53
C ARG A 108 17.39 5.69 -5.70
N ASN A 109 17.49 5.10 -6.89
CA ASN A 109 18.26 5.67 -8.00
C ASN A 109 17.59 6.90 -8.65
N GLY A 110 16.28 7.10 -8.46
CA GLY A 110 15.59 8.27 -9.00
C GLY A 110 15.56 8.27 -10.53
N GLU A 111 14.91 7.26 -11.10
CA GLU A 111 14.65 7.15 -12.54
C GLU A 111 13.93 8.41 -13.08
N SER A 112 14.04 8.68 -14.39
CA SER A 112 13.39 9.82 -15.06
C SER A 112 11.88 9.87 -14.80
N ILE A 113 11.27 8.69 -14.71
CA ILE A 113 9.95 8.47 -14.13
C ILE A 113 10.17 7.77 -12.79
N PRO A 114 9.87 8.40 -11.65
CA PRO A 114 10.11 7.79 -10.35
C PRO A 114 9.43 6.43 -10.20
N PHE A 115 10.20 5.42 -9.81
CA PHE A 115 9.64 4.08 -9.59
C PHE A 115 8.70 4.08 -8.37
N ARG A 116 7.45 3.64 -8.59
CA ARG A 116 6.37 3.60 -7.60
C ARG A 116 5.55 2.31 -7.76
N PRO A 117 4.78 1.91 -6.72
CA PRO A 117 3.83 0.81 -6.84
C PRO A 117 2.87 1.01 -8.02
N THR A 118 2.58 -0.06 -8.76
CA THR A 118 1.70 -0.01 -9.93
C THR A 118 0.28 0.39 -9.54
N LEU A 119 -0.25 1.38 -10.25
CA LEU A 119 -1.63 1.82 -10.16
C LEU A 119 -2.40 1.16 -11.30
N ASN A 120 -3.13 0.08 -11.03
CA ASN A 120 -3.97 -0.55 -12.06
C ASN A 120 -5.08 0.43 -12.48
N THR A 121 -5.35 0.48 -13.79
CA THR A 121 -6.18 1.51 -14.44
C THR A 121 -7.69 1.31 -14.28
N GLU A 122 -8.14 0.25 -13.60
CA GLU A 122 -9.57 -0.07 -13.43
C GLU A 122 -10.27 0.76 -12.34
N ILE A 123 -9.79 1.99 -12.10
CA ILE A 123 -10.47 2.89 -11.15
C ILE A 123 -11.63 3.55 -11.89
N GLY A 124 -12.82 3.47 -11.29
CA GLY A 124 -14.07 4.00 -11.82
C GLY A 124 -14.08 5.52 -12.05
N SER A 125 -15.28 6.08 -12.22
CA SER A 125 -15.52 7.50 -12.53
C SER A 125 -14.67 8.48 -11.69
N ILE A 126 -14.36 9.67 -12.22
CA ILE A 126 -13.55 10.73 -11.56
C ILE A 126 -14.01 11.07 -10.13
N ASN A 127 -15.28 10.83 -9.81
CA ASN A 127 -15.89 11.08 -8.50
C ASN A 127 -15.93 9.84 -7.57
N ASP A 128 -15.33 8.73 -7.97
CA ASP A 128 -15.20 7.53 -7.14
C ASP A 128 -14.24 7.80 -5.98
N PRO A 129 -14.58 7.42 -4.72
CA PRO A 129 -13.64 7.41 -3.60
C PRO A 129 -12.25 6.85 -3.96
N ASP A 130 -12.20 5.84 -4.83
CA ASP A 130 -10.92 5.24 -5.25
C ASP A 130 -10.08 6.20 -6.11
N HIS A 131 -10.70 7.08 -6.91
CA HIS A 131 -10.02 8.11 -7.70
C HIS A 131 -9.49 9.25 -6.83
N VAL A 132 -10.26 9.66 -5.81
CA VAL A 132 -9.82 10.65 -4.80
C VAL A 132 -8.60 10.15 -4.05
N LEU A 133 -8.64 8.90 -3.59
CA LEU A 133 -7.52 8.30 -2.87
C LEU A 133 -6.29 8.11 -3.76
N LYS A 134 -6.47 7.78 -5.05
CA LYS A 134 -5.39 7.71 -6.03
C LYS A 134 -4.68 9.06 -6.17
N ASN A 135 -5.41 10.15 -6.39
CA ASN A 135 -4.81 11.48 -6.52
C ASN A 135 -4.03 11.89 -5.26
N LEU A 136 -4.62 11.65 -4.08
CA LEU A 136 -3.96 11.93 -2.81
C LEU A 136 -2.67 11.11 -2.63
N MET A 137 -2.73 9.83 -2.98
CA MET A 137 -1.58 8.92 -2.96
C MET A 137 -0.45 9.43 -3.87
N GLU A 138 -0.79 9.85 -5.09
CA GLU A 138 0.17 10.36 -6.06
C GLU A 138 0.88 11.63 -5.59
N ILE A 139 0.16 12.51 -4.91
CA ILE A 139 0.73 13.73 -4.32
C ILE A 139 1.60 13.38 -3.09
N CYS A 140 1.18 12.44 -2.25
CA CYS A 140 1.89 12.08 -1.02
C CYS A 140 3.21 11.32 -1.27
N TRP A 141 3.36 10.61 -2.39
CA TRP A 141 4.62 9.93 -2.73
C TRP A 141 5.49 10.69 -3.73
N ALA A 142 5.29 12.00 -3.88
CA ALA A 142 6.08 12.85 -4.77
C ALA A 142 7.59 12.66 -4.56
N GLU A 143 8.35 12.72 -5.64
CA GLU A 143 9.80 12.52 -5.60
C GLU A 143 10.51 13.60 -4.77
N ASP A 144 10.16 14.87 -5.00
CA ASP A 144 10.59 15.98 -4.15
C ASP A 144 9.81 15.98 -2.83
N PRO A 145 10.47 15.85 -1.66
CA PRO A 145 9.82 15.87 -0.35
C PRO A 145 9.03 17.16 -0.08
N ASN A 146 9.43 18.29 -0.68
CA ASN A 146 8.77 19.58 -0.45
C ASN A 146 7.41 19.70 -1.16
N GLN A 147 7.14 18.85 -2.15
CA GLN A 147 5.84 18.81 -2.84
C GLN A 147 4.81 18.00 -2.06
N ARG A 148 5.23 17.28 -1.01
CA ARG A 148 4.34 16.42 -0.22
C ARG A 148 3.54 17.27 0.79
N PRO A 149 2.22 17.12 0.86
CA PRO A 149 1.37 17.88 1.77
C PRO A 149 1.54 17.40 3.20
N ASP A 150 1.37 18.29 4.17
CA ASP A 150 1.35 17.91 5.59
C ASP A 150 0.09 17.10 5.96
N PHE A 151 0.12 16.43 7.12
CA PHE A 151 -1.05 15.67 7.59
C PHE A 151 -2.27 16.54 7.90
N ILE A 152 -2.10 17.86 8.11
CA ILE A 152 -3.21 18.80 8.28
C ILE A 152 -3.97 18.92 6.95
N THR A 153 -3.24 19.15 5.87
CA THR A 153 -3.75 19.26 4.50
C THR A 153 -4.37 17.95 4.06
N ILE A 154 -3.70 16.81 4.29
CA ILE A 154 -4.23 15.46 3.99
C ILE A 154 -5.56 15.23 4.70
N LYS A 155 -5.65 15.55 6.00
CA LYS A 155 -6.89 15.39 6.78
C LYS A 155 -8.03 16.24 6.22
N SER A 156 -7.74 17.49 5.85
CA SER A 156 -8.73 18.39 5.25
C SER A 156 -9.19 17.91 3.88
N TYR A 157 -8.25 17.44 3.04
CA TYR A 157 -8.54 16.87 1.72
C TYR A 157 -9.45 15.64 1.82
N LEU A 158 -9.13 14.71 2.72
CA LEU A 158 -9.97 13.53 2.95
C LEU A 158 -11.37 13.94 3.41
N LYS A 159 -11.48 14.83 4.40
CA LYS A 159 -12.78 15.29 4.90
C LYS A 159 -13.67 15.92 3.83
N SER A 160 -13.11 16.68 2.90
CA SER A 160 -13.90 17.35 1.86
C SER A 160 -14.34 16.42 0.72
N HIS A 161 -13.62 15.31 0.50
CA HIS A 161 -13.88 14.38 -0.61
C HIS A 161 -14.49 13.05 -0.18
N THR A 162 -14.43 12.70 1.10
CA THR A 162 -15.21 11.60 1.66
C THR A 162 -16.54 12.15 2.15
N LYS A 163 -17.66 11.71 1.55
CA LYS A 163 -18.97 11.85 2.21
C LYS A 163 -18.84 11.24 3.61
N GLU A 164 -19.39 11.89 4.63
CA GLU A 164 -19.45 11.28 5.96
C GLU A 164 -19.98 9.86 5.79
N VAL A 165 -19.17 8.88 6.18
CA VAL A 165 -19.61 7.50 6.28
C VAL A 165 -20.53 7.45 7.49
N THR A 166 -21.77 7.91 7.32
CA THR A 166 -22.82 7.86 8.32
C THR A 166 -23.36 6.44 8.36
N GLY A 167 -22.76 5.62 9.22
CA GLY A 167 -23.18 4.23 9.44
C GLY A 167 -22.23 3.50 10.36
N ASN A 168 -22.72 2.45 11.02
CA ASN A 168 -21.89 1.57 11.82
C ASN A 168 -20.78 0.98 10.92
N ILE A 169 -19.52 1.15 11.32
CA ILE A 169 -18.36 0.64 10.58
C ILE A 169 -18.51 -0.86 10.32
N MET A 170 -19.08 -1.60 11.28
CA MET A 170 -19.36 -3.03 11.15
C MET A 170 -20.30 -3.33 9.98
N ASP A 171 -21.37 -2.57 9.79
CA ASP A 171 -22.31 -2.76 8.69
C ASP A 171 -21.65 -2.47 7.34
N ASN A 172 -20.76 -1.47 7.29
CA ASN A 172 -20.02 -1.15 6.08
C ASN A 172 -18.96 -2.21 5.76
N VAL A 173 -18.31 -2.80 6.77
CA VAL A 173 -17.37 -3.92 6.61
C VAL A 173 -18.11 -5.17 6.15
N LEU A 174 -19.24 -5.51 6.78
CA LEU A 174 -20.10 -6.65 6.40
C LEU A 174 -20.56 -6.52 4.94
N LYS A 175 -21.11 -5.36 4.55
CA LYS A 175 -21.51 -5.11 3.17
C LYS A 175 -20.35 -5.25 2.17
N LYS A 176 -19.13 -4.84 2.55
CA LYS A 176 -17.95 -5.00 1.70
C LYS A 176 -17.48 -6.45 1.61
N MET A 177 -17.55 -7.20 2.71
CA MET A 177 -17.25 -8.63 2.74
C MET A 177 -18.23 -9.41 1.88
N ASP A 178 -19.54 -9.15 2.00
CA ASP A 178 -20.57 -9.83 1.21
C ASP A 178 -20.34 -9.62 -0.29
N ARG A 179 -20.10 -8.38 -0.74
CA ARG A 179 -19.76 -8.10 -2.14
C ARG A 179 -18.49 -8.80 -2.60
N TYR A 180 -17.47 -8.85 -1.75
CA TYR A 180 -16.22 -9.52 -2.08
C TYR A 180 -16.42 -11.02 -2.26
N THR A 181 -17.20 -11.65 -1.37
CA THR A 181 -17.59 -13.06 -1.47
C THR A 181 -18.34 -13.32 -2.77
N SER A 182 -19.37 -12.53 -3.09
CA SER A 182 -20.13 -12.69 -4.33
C SER A 182 -19.26 -12.52 -5.58
N ASN A 183 -18.36 -11.53 -5.60
CA ASN A 183 -17.43 -11.32 -6.70
C ASN A 183 -16.45 -12.49 -6.88
N LEU A 184 -15.93 -13.05 -5.77
CA LEU A 184 -15.07 -14.22 -5.79
C LEU A 184 -15.81 -15.45 -6.30
N GLU A 185 -17.04 -15.69 -5.82
CA GLU A 185 -17.89 -16.79 -6.30
C GLU A 185 -18.08 -16.72 -7.81
N THR A 186 -18.37 -15.53 -8.33
CA THR A 186 -18.55 -15.28 -9.77
C THR A 186 -17.26 -15.58 -10.55
N MET A 187 -16.11 -15.13 -10.04
CA MET A 187 -14.81 -15.35 -10.68
C MET A 187 -14.42 -16.84 -10.67
N VAL A 188 -14.70 -17.55 -9.57
CA VAL A 188 -14.47 -18.99 -9.46
C VAL A 188 -15.35 -19.76 -10.44
N GLU A 189 -16.64 -19.41 -10.54
CA GLU A 189 -17.56 -20.03 -11.49
C GLU A 189 -17.08 -19.86 -12.94
N GLN A 190 -16.71 -18.65 -13.33
CA GLN A 190 -16.18 -18.37 -14.67
C GLN A 190 -14.90 -19.17 -14.98
N ARG A 191 -13.95 -19.23 -14.04
CA ARG A 191 -12.72 -20.04 -14.22
C ARG A 191 -13.00 -21.53 -14.27
N THR A 192 -13.97 -22.01 -13.51
CA THR A 192 -14.37 -23.43 -13.50
C THR A 192 -15.01 -23.81 -14.83
N GLN A 193 -15.91 -22.98 -15.37
CA GLN A 193 -16.49 -23.18 -16.71
C GLN A 193 -15.41 -23.19 -17.79
N ALA A 194 -14.50 -22.21 -17.79
CA ALA A 194 -13.41 -22.15 -18.77
C ALA A 194 -12.50 -23.40 -18.70
N LEU A 195 -12.21 -23.90 -17.50
CA LEU A 195 -11.43 -25.13 -17.31
C LEU A 195 -12.16 -26.36 -17.86
N GLU A 196 -13.48 -26.45 -17.65
CA GLU A 196 -14.29 -27.57 -18.10
C GLU A 196 -14.43 -27.60 -19.63
N GLU A 197 -14.61 -26.43 -20.26
CA GLU A 197 -14.58 -26.29 -21.72
C GLU A 197 -13.24 -26.74 -22.31
N GLU A 198 -12.13 -26.34 -21.69
CA GLU A 198 -10.79 -26.69 -22.19
C GLU A 198 -10.45 -28.16 -21.96
N LYS A 199 -10.91 -28.73 -20.85
CA LYS A 199 -10.85 -30.18 -20.61
C LYS A 199 -11.62 -30.93 -21.70
N LYS A 200 -12.84 -30.51 -22.02
CA LYS A 200 -13.67 -31.13 -23.08
C LYS A 200 -13.01 -31.05 -24.46
N LYS A 201 -12.38 -29.92 -24.81
CA LYS A 201 -11.61 -29.80 -26.06
C LYS A 201 -10.42 -30.75 -26.08
N THR A 202 -9.72 -30.88 -24.96
CA THR A 202 -8.56 -31.78 -24.82
C THR A 202 -8.98 -33.25 -24.95
N GLU A 203 -10.08 -33.65 -24.30
CA GLU A 203 -10.64 -35.00 -24.42
C GLU A 203 -11.08 -35.31 -25.86
N ASN A 204 -11.77 -34.38 -26.53
CA ASN A 204 -12.16 -34.56 -27.93
C ASN A 204 -10.96 -34.74 -28.85
N LEU A 205 -9.88 -33.99 -28.64
CA LEU A 205 -8.64 -34.14 -29.40
C LEU A 205 -7.98 -35.49 -29.12
N LEU A 206 -8.00 -35.95 -27.86
CA LEU A 206 -7.50 -37.28 -27.47
C LEU A 206 -8.25 -38.40 -28.21
N TYR A 207 -9.57 -38.34 -28.29
CA TYR A 207 -10.38 -39.32 -29.04
C TYR A 207 -10.06 -39.34 -30.54
N GLN A 208 -9.65 -38.21 -31.13
CA GLN A 208 -9.23 -38.16 -32.53
C GLN A 208 -7.83 -38.74 -32.77
N LEU A 209 -6.99 -38.81 -31.74
CA LEU A 209 -5.62 -39.32 -31.81
C LEU A 209 -5.51 -40.83 -31.49
N LEU A 210 -6.55 -41.46 -30.96
CA LEU A 210 -6.57 -42.90 -30.70
C LEU A 210 -6.79 -43.71 -32.00
N PRO A 211 -6.00 -44.76 -32.28
CA PRO A 211 -6.18 -45.59 -33.47
C PRO A 211 -7.47 -46.42 -33.39
N ARG A 212 -8.11 -46.67 -34.53
CA ARG A 212 -9.25 -47.59 -34.64
C ARG A 212 -8.84 -49.05 -34.60
#